data_AF-A0AAP3M8B9-F1
#
_entry.id   AF-A0AAP3M8B9-F1
#
_cell.length_a   1.000
_cell.length_b   1.000
_cell.length_c   1.000
_cell.angle_alpha   90.00
_cell.angle_beta   90.00
_cell.angle_gamma   90.00
#
_symmetry.space_group_name_H-M   'P 1'
#
loop_
_entity.id
_entity.type
_entity.pdbx_description
1 polymer ?
#
loop_
_entity_poly.entity_id
_entity_poly.type
_entity_poly.pdbx_seq_one_letter_code
_entity_poly.pdbx_strand_id
1 'polypeptide(L)'
;MTNKSNKVARVWRSAQLWIGFHRDQNGKKRDVAKLWSPKNATAGINPDPSEQEAFVLVKSAHDIEPRDVQIKLRQDQIVLRRDEGLGWEGIIADDLGLTVSINGMRIEIKADGSVVRASDDGTTYLEADGSVLKKTETVEAMMSGDGVELTRRTDTTIAAIRHDGVIAKARDIQQIPTD
;
A
#
# COMPACT_ATOMS: atom_id res chain seq x y z
N MET A 1 -19.90 -17.69 -21.50
CA MET A 1 -18.53 -17.20 -21.20
C MET A 1 -18.39 -15.81 -21.79
N THR A 2 -18.73 -14.78 -21.03
CA THR A 2 -18.53 -13.38 -21.44
C THR A 2 -17.08 -13.02 -21.15
N ASN A 3 -16.30 -12.80 -22.21
CA ASN A 3 -14.98 -12.19 -22.13
C ASN A 3 -15.13 -10.79 -21.52
N LYS A 4 -15.00 -10.69 -20.19
CA LYS A 4 -14.61 -9.43 -19.55
C LYS A 4 -13.20 -9.16 -20.05
N SER A 5 -13.10 -8.36 -21.12
CA SER A 5 -11.89 -7.66 -21.45
C SER A 5 -11.44 -6.94 -20.19
N ASN A 6 -10.45 -7.49 -19.49
CA ASN A 6 -9.66 -6.78 -18.49
C ASN A 6 -8.87 -5.71 -19.25
N LYS A 7 -9.57 -4.68 -19.74
CA LYS A 7 -8.92 -3.42 -20.08
C LYS A 7 -8.51 -2.83 -18.75
N VAL A 8 -7.28 -3.13 -18.37
CA VAL A 8 -6.56 -2.42 -17.31
C VAL A 8 -6.85 -0.93 -17.50
N ALA A 9 -7.39 -0.29 -16.46
CA ALA A 9 -7.84 1.08 -16.54
C ALA A 9 -6.65 1.97 -16.94
N ARG A 10 -6.76 2.67 -18.06
CA ARG A 10 -5.73 3.63 -18.49
C ARG A 10 -5.92 4.92 -17.70
N VAL A 11 -5.28 5.01 -16.54
CA VAL A 11 -5.32 6.19 -15.67
C VAL A 11 -4.37 7.28 -16.21
N TRP A 12 -3.18 6.89 -16.67
CA TRP A 12 -2.11 7.81 -17.09
C TRP A 12 -1.71 7.63 -18.56
N ARG A 13 -1.30 8.72 -19.22
CA ARG A 13 -0.90 8.74 -20.64
C ARG A 13 0.52 9.28 -20.89
N SER A 14 0.93 10.29 -20.13
CA SER A 14 2.20 10.99 -20.30
C SER A 14 2.62 11.63 -18.99
N ALA A 15 3.91 11.89 -18.84
CA ALA A 15 4.45 12.64 -17.72
C ALA A 15 5.32 13.80 -18.20
N GLN A 16 5.32 14.89 -17.42
CA GLN A 16 6.16 16.07 -17.67
C GLN A 16 6.75 16.57 -16.35
N LEU A 17 8.05 16.86 -16.34
CA LEU A 17 8.72 17.45 -15.20
C LEU A 17 8.47 18.96 -15.14
N TRP A 18 8.00 19.43 -13.99
CA TRP A 18 7.88 20.84 -13.64
C TRP A 18 8.75 21.16 -12.43
N ILE A 19 9.46 22.29 -12.49
CA ILE A 19 10.26 22.83 -11.40
C ILE A 19 9.61 24.14 -10.93
N GLY A 20 9.29 24.20 -9.64
CA GLY A 20 8.77 25.40 -8.99
C GLY A 20 9.87 26.19 -8.30
N PHE A 21 10.03 27.47 -8.68
CA PHE A 21 10.98 28.38 -8.04
C PHE A 21 10.26 29.33 -7.07
N HIS A 22 10.42 29.09 -5.77
CA HIS A 22 9.84 29.93 -4.71
C HIS A 22 10.64 31.21 -4.41
N ARG A 23 11.84 31.35 -4.98
CA ARG A 23 12.70 32.54 -4.85
C ARG A 23 13.13 33.07 -6.20
N ASP A 24 13.22 34.38 -6.34
CA ASP A 24 13.73 35.03 -7.55
C ASP A 24 15.26 35.00 -7.66
N GLN A 25 15.78 35.56 -8.75
CA GLN A 25 17.22 35.60 -9.02
C GLN A 25 18.00 36.42 -7.98
N ASN A 26 17.31 37.28 -7.22
CA ASN A 26 17.88 38.06 -6.12
C ASN A 26 17.63 37.39 -4.75
N GLY A 27 17.09 36.16 -4.74
CA GLY A 27 16.79 35.40 -3.53
C GLY A 27 15.50 35.82 -2.80
N LYS A 28 14.74 36.80 -3.31
CA LYS A 28 13.48 37.23 -2.68
C LYS A 28 12.42 36.15 -2.81
N LYS A 29 11.73 35.84 -1.70
CA LYS A 29 10.62 34.89 -1.68
C LYS A 29 9.46 35.43 -2.53
N ARG A 30 8.90 34.57 -3.37
CA ARG A 30 7.68 34.83 -4.14
C ARG A 30 6.46 34.37 -3.35
N ASP A 31 5.33 35.03 -3.58
CA ASP A 31 4.03 34.59 -3.04
C ASP A 31 3.52 33.33 -3.77
N VAL A 32 3.86 33.20 -5.06
CA VAL A 32 3.54 32.04 -5.90
C VAL A 32 4.82 31.54 -6.57
N ALA A 33 5.03 30.22 -6.60
CA ALA A 33 6.18 29.62 -7.28
C ALA A 33 6.13 29.92 -8.79
N LYS A 34 7.27 30.33 -9.36
CA LYS A 34 7.40 30.37 -10.82
C LYS A 34 7.59 28.94 -11.32
N LEU A 35 6.66 28.44 -12.13
CA LEU A 35 6.76 27.12 -12.74
C LEU A 35 7.58 27.19 -14.03
N TRP A 36 8.45 26.21 -14.22
CA TRP A 36 9.28 26.04 -15.41
C TRP A 36 9.49 24.56 -15.70
N SER A 37 9.38 24.15 -16.95
CA SER A 37 9.72 22.79 -17.39
C SER A 37 10.98 22.81 -18.27
N PRO A 38 11.96 21.93 -18.05
CA PRO A 38 13.08 21.78 -18.97
C PRO A 38 12.59 21.40 -20.38
N LYS A 39 13.34 21.83 -21.41
CA LYS A 39 13.06 21.42 -22.79
C LYS A 39 13.25 19.90 -22.90
N ASN A 40 12.29 19.20 -23.50
CA ASN A 40 12.25 17.74 -23.68
C ASN A 40 12.06 16.91 -22.40
N ALA A 41 11.66 17.51 -21.27
CA ALA A 41 11.35 16.77 -20.04
C ALA A 41 9.92 16.18 -20.04
N THR A 42 9.48 15.68 -21.20
CA THR A 42 8.18 15.03 -21.39
C THR A 42 8.40 13.63 -21.94
N ALA A 43 7.66 12.65 -21.41
CA ALA A 43 7.70 11.27 -21.87
C ALA A 43 6.28 10.74 -22.10
N GLY A 44 6.11 9.97 -23.17
CA GLY A 44 4.93 9.12 -23.34
C GLY A 44 5.03 7.89 -22.44
N ILE A 45 3.89 7.42 -21.91
CA ILE A 45 3.83 6.22 -21.09
C ILE A 45 3.29 5.07 -21.96
N ASN A 46 4.16 4.11 -22.27
CA ASN A 46 3.82 2.94 -23.07
C ASN A 46 2.90 2.00 -22.25
N PRO A 47 1.85 1.41 -22.86
CA PRO A 47 1.04 0.39 -22.18
C PRO A 47 1.82 -0.87 -21.81
N ASP A 48 2.90 -1.20 -22.52
CA ASP A 48 3.74 -2.36 -22.24
C ASP A 48 5.08 -1.93 -21.61
N PRO A 49 5.28 -2.13 -20.29
CA PRO A 49 6.52 -1.77 -19.61
C PRO A 49 7.72 -2.63 -20.03
N SER A 50 7.49 -3.81 -20.64
CA SER A 50 8.58 -4.65 -21.15
C SER A 50 9.17 -4.10 -22.45
N GLU A 51 8.36 -3.42 -23.26
CA GLU A 51 8.79 -2.70 -24.46
C GLU A 51 9.43 -1.35 -24.12
N GLN A 52 8.83 -0.60 -23.18
CA GLN A 52 9.36 0.69 -22.74
C GLN A 52 8.86 1.05 -21.33
N GLU A 53 9.80 1.30 -20.41
CA GLU A 53 9.49 1.81 -19.08
C GLU A 53 9.91 3.29 -18.96
N ALA A 54 8.94 4.16 -18.63
CA ALA A 54 9.20 5.56 -18.28
C ALA A 54 9.39 5.67 -16.77
N PHE A 55 10.50 6.26 -16.32
CA PHE A 55 10.74 6.46 -14.89
C PHE A 55 11.59 7.70 -14.60
N VAL A 56 11.47 8.21 -13.37
CA VAL A 56 12.36 9.23 -12.81
C VAL A 56 13.35 8.54 -11.86
N LEU A 57 14.64 8.77 -12.05
CA LEU A 57 15.68 8.33 -11.12
C LEU A 57 16.02 9.46 -10.15
N VAL A 58 15.77 9.24 -8.87
CA VAL A 58 16.17 10.12 -7.78
C VAL A 58 17.44 9.54 -7.15
N LYS A 59 18.56 10.22 -7.35
CA LYS A 59 19.86 9.76 -6.86
C LYS A 59 20.04 10.07 -5.38
N SER A 60 20.64 9.14 -4.66
CA SER A 60 21.11 9.33 -3.28
C SER A 60 22.18 10.42 -3.22
N ALA A 61 22.20 11.17 -2.12
CA ALA A 61 23.30 12.08 -1.78
C ALA A 61 24.46 11.36 -1.06
N HIS A 62 24.29 10.08 -0.72
CA HIS A 62 25.32 9.26 -0.07
C HIS A 62 26.08 8.46 -1.12
N ASP A 63 27.40 8.59 -1.13
CA ASP A 63 28.27 7.99 -2.16
C ASP A 63 28.73 6.56 -1.82
N ILE A 64 28.70 6.16 -0.54
CA ILE A 64 29.25 4.86 -0.08
C ILE A 64 28.23 3.73 -0.25
N GLU A 65 26.98 3.99 0.12
CA GLU A 65 25.85 3.08 -0.06
C GLU A 65 24.69 3.88 -0.66
N PRO A 66 24.76 4.22 -1.96
CA PRO A 66 23.69 4.96 -2.61
C PRO A 66 22.43 4.09 -2.64
N ARG A 67 21.32 4.65 -2.15
CA ARG A 67 20.00 4.01 -2.21
C ARG A 67 19.08 4.89 -3.03
N ASP A 68 19.26 4.78 -4.35
CA ASP A 68 18.50 5.53 -5.33
C ASP A 68 17.02 5.11 -5.30
N VAL A 69 16.15 6.01 -5.74
CA VAL A 69 14.72 5.73 -5.87
C VAL A 69 14.34 5.84 -7.34
N GLN A 70 13.68 4.81 -7.84
CA GLN A 70 13.02 4.86 -9.15
C GLN A 70 11.54 5.13 -8.96
N ILE A 71 11.03 6.18 -9.61
CA ILE A 71 9.60 6.46 -9.71
C ILE A 71 9.17 6.04 -11.12
N LYS A 72 8.68 4.82 -11.25
CA LYS A 72 8.22 4.23 -12.51
C LYS A 72 6.79 4.66 -12.77
N LEU A 73 6.55 5.07 -14.00
CA LEU A 73 5.31 5.63 -14.48
C LEU A 73 4.69 4.63 -15.45
N ARG A 74 3.58 4.01 -15.06
CA ARG A 74 2.81 3.08 -15.89
C ARG A 74 1.41 3.65 -16.12
N GLN A 75 0.67 3.09 -17.06
CA GLN A 75 -0.67 3.61 -17.39
C GLN A 75 -1.68 3.33 -16.27
N ASP A 76 -1.46 2.27 -15.52
CA ASP A 76 -2.32 1.72 -14.49
C ASP A 76 -1.85 2.03 -13.07
N GLN A 77 -0.54 2.17 -12.90
CA GLN A 77 0.06 2.39 -11.58
C GLN A 77 1.31 3.28 -11.63
N ILE A 78 1.62 3.89 -10.49
CA ILE A 78 2.91 4.52 -10.21
C ILE A 78 3.65 3.64 -9.21
N VAL A 79 4.89 3.27 -9.51
CA VAL A 79 5.71 2.40 -8.65
C VAL A 79 6.92 3.17 -8.19
N LEU A 80 7.06 3.38 -6.88
CA LEU A 80 8.30 3.81 -6.26
C LEU A 80 9.05 2.57 -5.82
N ARG A 81 10.29 2.41 -6.29
CA ARG A 81 11.18 1.32 -5.89
C ARG A 81 12.44 1.90 -5.29
N ARG A 82 12.88 1.30 -4.19
CA ARG A 82 14.13 1.61 -3.50
C ARG A 82 14.89 0.31 -3.28
N ASP A 83 16.21 0.38 -3.28
CA ASP A 83 17.05 -0.76 -2.90
C ASP A 83 16.73 -1.22 -1.47
N GLU A 84 16.84 -2.52 -1.19
CA GLU A 84 16.48 -3.15 0.10
C GLU A 84 17.24 -2.56 1.31
N GLY A 85 16.65 -2.65 2.52
CA GLY A 85 17.24 -2.14 3.78
C GLY A 85 16.32 -1.17 4.54
N LEU A 86 16.89 -0.20 5.28
CA LEU A 86 16.12 0.75 6.13
C LEU A 86 14.97 1.47 5.39
N GLY A 87 13.74 1.28 5.87
CA GLY A 87 12.53 1.97 5.39
C GLY A 87 11.69 1.10 4.44
N TRP A 88 10.89 1.74 3.59
CA TRP A 88 10.12 1.05 2.56
C TRP A 88 11.02 0.63 1.39
N GLU A 89 10.67 -0.49 0.77
CA GLU A 89 11.35 -1.11 -0.37
C GLU A 89 10.59 -0.85 -1.68
N GLY A 90 9.26 -0.83 -1.58
CA GLY A 90 8.37 -0.54 -2.70
C GLY A 90 7.11 0.18 -2.26
N ILE A 91 6.63 1.11 -3.08
CA ILE A 91 5.30 1.70 -2.98
C ILE A 91 4.64 1.58 -4.35
N ILE A 92 3.41 1.08 -4.39
CA ILE A 92 2.60 0.99 -5.61
C ILE A 92 1.32 1.76 -5.36
N ALA A 93 1.03 2.75 -6.19
CA ALA A 93 -0.24 3.47 -6.19
C ALA A 93 -0.96 3.19 -7.51
N ASP A 94 -2.16 2.64 -7.43
CA ASP A 94 -3.01 2.30 -8.57
C ASP A 94 -4.46 2.80 -8.36
N ASP A 95 -5.39 2.35 -9.18
CA ASP A 95 -6.81 2.71 -9.09
C ASP A 95 -7.55 2.03 -7.93
N LEU A 96 -7.00 0.96 -7.36
CA LEU A 96 -7.58 0.20 -6.26
C LEU A 96 -7.06 0.64 -4.89
N GLY A 97 -5.87 1.25 -4.83
CA GLY A 97 -5.32 1.80 -3.60
C GLY A 97 -3.80 2.02 -3.61
N LEU A 98 -3.20 1.83 -2.44
CA LEU A 98 -1.78 2.02 -2.16
C LEU A 98 -1.21 0.77 -1.47
N THR A 99 -0.20 0.15 -2.06
CA THR A 99 0.59 -0.90 -1.41
C THR A 99 1.95 -0.35 -0.99
N VAL A 100 2.39 -0.67 0.23
CA VAL A 100 3.74 -0.41 0.74
C VAL A 100 4.38 -1.74 1.14
N SER A 101 5.59 -2.00 0.65
CA SER A 101 6.44 -3.13 1.05
C SER A 101 7.58 -2.64 1.94
N ILE A 102 7.78 -3.29 3.09
CA ILE A 102 8.80 -2.93 4.09
C ILE A 102 9.21 -4.15 4.92
N ASN A 103 10.48 -4.54 4.90
CA ASN A 103 11.02 -5.61 5.75
C ASN A 103 10.20 -6.92 5.69
N GLY A 104 9.82 -7.37 4.48
CA GLY A 104 8.99 -8.56 4.30
C GLY A 104 7.50 -8.40 4.67
N MET A 105 7.10 -7.21 5.14
CA MET A 105 5.71 -6.85 5.39
C MET A 105 5.11 -6.14 4.18
N ARG A 106 3.82 -6.40 3.94
CA ARG A 106 3.01 -5.70 2.97
C ARG A 106 1.86 -4.98 3.67
N ILE A 107 1.72 -3.68 3.42
CA ILE A 107 0.60 -2.87 3.89
C ILE A 107 -0.17 -2.40 2.66
N GLU A 108 -1.44 -2.76 2.54
CA GLU A 108 -2.34 -2.34 1.48
C GLU A 108 -3.40 -1.43 2.07
N ILE A 109 -3.57 -0.23 1.52
CA ILE A 109 -4.63 0.72 1.84
C ILE A 109 -5.53 0.78 0.62
N LYS A 110 -6.78 0.33 0.75
CA LYS A 110 -7.73 0.27 -0.37
C LYS A 110 -8.48 1.58 -0.54
N ALA A 111 -9.10 1.76 -1.70
CA ALA A 111 -9.88 2.94 -2.04
C ALA A 111 -11.06 3.23 -1.09
N ASP A 112 -11.59 2.21 -0.41
CA ASP A 112 -12.65 2.36 0.60
C ASP A 112 -12.14 2.76 1.99
N GLY A 113 -10.82 2.92 2.15
CA GLY A 113 -10.15 3.26 3.41
C GLY A 113 -9.77 2.05 4.28
N SER A 114 -10.13 0.83 3.89
CA SER A 114 -9.68 -0.37 4.61
C SER A 114 -8.17 -0.59 4.45
N VAL A 115 -7.54 -1.20 5.45
CA VAL A 115 -6.10 -1.46 5.50
C VAL A 115 -5.82 -2.93 5.79
N VAL A 116 -4.96 -3.56 5.00
CA VAL A 116 -4.47 -4.91 5.23
C VAL A 116 -2.97 -4.87 5.49
N ARG A 117 -2.53 -5.34 6.65
CA ARG A 117 -1.11 -5.56 6.97
C ARG A 117 -0.83 -7.06 6.98
N ALA A 118 -0.06 -7.55 6.03
CA ALA A 118 0.39 -8.94 5.97
C ALA A 118 1.90 -9.05 6.24
N SER A 119 2.28 -10.05 7.02
CA SER A 119 3.67 -10.47 7.27
C SER A 119 3.69 -11.95 7.63
N ASP A 120 4.88 -12.51 7.86
CA ASP A 120 5.04 -13.90 8.32
C ASP A 120 4.31 -14.18 9.65
N ASP A 121 4.12 -13.16 10.49
CA ASP A 121 3.36 -13.26 11.76
C ASP A 121 1.83 -13.38 11.59
N GLY A 122 1.34 -13.29 10.35
CA GLY A 122 -0.08 -13.28 10.01
C GLY A 122 -0.56 -11.96 9.42
N THR A 123 -1.87 -11.80 9.34
CA THR A 123 -2.55 -10.69 8.65
C THR A 123 -3.46 -9.93 9.60
N THR A 124 -3.33 -8.60 9.61
CA THR A 124 -4.28 -7.70 10.27
C THR A 124 -5.10 -7.00 9.19
N TYR A 125 -6.41 -6.99 9.35
CA TYR A 125 -7.37 -6.26 8.55
C TYR A 125 -7.95 -5.16 9.43
N LEU A 126 -7.96 -3.93 8.93
CA LEU A 126 -8.73 -2.81 9.44
C LEU A 126 -9.78 -2.53 8.37
N GLU A 127 -11.04 -2.81 8.67
CA GLU A 127 -12.13 -2.61 7.74
C GLU A 127 -12.55 -1.13 7.69
N ALA A 128 -13.30 -0.75 6.66
CA ALA A 128 -13.74 0.64 6.46
C ALA A 128 -14.67 1.16 7.59
N ASP A 129 -15.33 0.26 8.33
CA ASP A 129 -16.16 0.58 9.49
C ASP A 129 -15.35 0.73 10.80
N GLY A 130 -14.02 0.59 10.72
CA GLY A 130 -13.10 0.65 11.85
C GLY A 130 -12.92 -0.68 12.59
N SER A 131 -13.62 -1.75 12.21
CA SER A 131 -13.40 -3.06 12.82
C SER A 131 -12.02 -3.61 12.48
N VAL A 132 -11.42 -4.32 13.44
CA VAL A 132 -10.07 -4.87 13.32
C VAL A 132 -10.14 -6.39 13.42
N LEU A 133 -9.54 -7.09 12.48
CA LEU A 133 -9.42 -8.55 12.46
C LEU A 133 -7.93 -8.93 12.38
N LYS A 134 -7.40 -9.68 13.34
CA LYS A 134 -6.07 -10.31 13.26
C LYS A 134 -6.24 -11.80 13.03
N LYS A 135 -5.59 -12.32 11.99
CA LYS A 135 -5.45 -13.73 11.70
C LYS A 135 -3.98 -14.14 11.77
N THR A 136 -3.69 -15.13 12.59
CA THR A 136 -2.42 -15.87 12.59
C THR A 136 -2.72 -17.33 12.25
N GLU A 137 -1.70 -18.19 12.24
CA GLU A 137 -1.88 -19.63 12.06
C GLU A 137 -2.81 -20.26 13.12
N THR A 138 -2.77 -19.76 14.36
CA THR A 138 -3.44 -20.40 15.51
C THR A 138 -4.53 -19.56 16.16
N VAL A 139 -4.65 -18.29 15.76
CA VAL A 139 -5.58 -17.33 16.39
C VAL A 139 -6.27 -16.48 15.34
N GLU A 140 -7.59 -16.36 15.47
CA GLU A 140 -8.39 -15.33 14.81
C GLU A 140 -9.02 -14.46 15.89
N ALA A 141 -8.78 -13.16 15.85
CA ALA A 141 -9.35 -12.20 16.79
C ALA A 141 -9.98 -11.02 16.05
N MET A 142 -11.17 -10.61 16.47
CA MET A 142 -11.88 -9.47 15.88
C MET A 142 -12.28 -8.49 16.99
N MET A 143 -12.22 -7.19 16.69
CA MET A 143 -12.74 -6.10 17.51
C MET A 143 -13.66 -5.23 16.64
N SER A 144 -14.81 -4.82 17.15
CA SER A 144 -15.68 -3.85 16.49
C SER A 144 -15.03 -2.46 16.45
N GLY A 145 -15.45 -1.61 15.51
CA GLY A 145 -14.86 -0.26 15.35
C GLY A 145 -15.06 0.67 16.55
N ASP A 146 -16.06 0.40 17.39
CA ASP A 146 -16.29 1.11 18.66
C ASP A 146 -15.60 0.46 19.87
N GLY A 147 -14.95 -0.70 19.68
CA GLY A 147 -14.26 -1.46 20.72
C GLY A 147 -15.17 -2.19 21.72
N VAL A 148 -16.49 -2.17 21.53
CA VAL A 148 -17.45 -2.78 22.47
C VAL A 148 -17.50 -4.30 22.34
N GLU A 149 -17.33 -4.80 21.12
CA GLU A 149 -17.34 -6.23 20.84
C GLU A 149 -15.93 -6.72 20.52
N LEU A 150 -15.54 -7.81 21.18
CA LEU A 150 -14.29 -8.50 20.92
C LEU A 150 -14.54 -10.00 20.85
N THR A 151 -14.03 -10.65 19.82
CA THR A 151 -14.07 -12.10 19.71
C THR A 151 -12.67 -12.65 19.50
N ARG A 152 -12.40 -13.83 20.06
CA ARG A 152 -11.16 -14.58 19.85
C ARG A 152 -11.51 -16.03 19.62
N ARG A 153 -10.91 -16.62 18.60
CA ARG A 153 -11.00 -18.04 18.25
C ARG A 153 -9.59 -18.59 18.16
N THR A 154 -9.39 -19.72 18.81
CA THR A 154 -8.23 -20.60 18.61
C THR A 154 -8.76 -21.97 18.17
N ASP A 155 -7.85 -22.91 18.00
CA ASP A 155 -8.23 -24.30 17.71
C ASP A 155 -9.05 -24.92 18.85
N THR A 156 -8.76 -24.51 20.08
CA THR A 156 -9.31 -25.14 21.29
C THR A 156 -10.33 -24.28 22.02
N THR A 157 -10.45 -22.98 21.72
CA THR A 157 -11.30 -22.09 22.51
C THR A 157 -11.97 -21.02 21.65
N ILE A 158 -13.18 -20.63 22.04
CA ILE A 158 -13.85 -19.42 21.56
C ILE A 158 -14.15 -18.55 22.78
N ALA A 159 -13.80 -17.27 22.69
CA ALA A 159 -14.17 -16.26 23.68
C ALA A 159 -14.79 -15.04 22.98
N ALA A 160 -15.75 -14.40 23.64
CA ALA A 160 -16.38 -13.18 23.18
C ALA A 160 -16.69 -12.25 24.37
N ILE A 161 -16.43 -10.96 24.19
CA ILE A 161 -16.88 -9.86 25.04
C ILE A 161 -17.90 -9.08 24.21
N ARG A 162 -19.07 -8.84 24.77
CA ARG A 162 -20.19 -8.15 24.15
C ARG A 162 -20.84 -7.22 25.16
N HIS A 163 -21.76 -6.37 24.69
CA HIS A 163 -22.54 -5.48 25.55
C HIS A 163 -23.30 -6.21 26.67
N ASP A 164 -23.71 -7.46 26.43
CA ASP A 164 -24.52 -8.30 27.32
C ASP A 164 -23.69 -9.24 28.21
N GLY A 165 -22.36 -9.27 28.04
CA GLY A 165 -21.47 -10.00 28.93
C GLY A 165 -20.30 -10.69 28.22
N VAL A 166 -19.77 -11.70 28.91
CA VAL A 166 -18.57 -12.44 28.48
C VAL A 166 -18.92 -13.92 28.30
N ILE A 167 -18.52 -14.48 27.16
CA ILE A 167 -18.65 -15.90 26.84
C ILE A 167 -17.25 -16.47 26.65
N ALA A 168 -16.97 -17.61 27.25
CA ALA A 168 -15.77 -18.40 26.98
C ALA A 168 -16.12 -19.89 26.99
N LYS A 169 -15.76 -20.62 25.93
CA LYS A 169 -16.04 -22.06 25.81
C LYS A 169 -14.91 -22.78 25.07
N ALA A 170 -14.62 -24.00 25.49
CA ALA A 170 -13.77 -24.91 24.72
C ALA A 170 -14.45 -25.32 23.39
N ARG A 171 -13.64 -25.51 22.35
CA ARG A 171 -14.06 -26.16 21.10
C ARG A 171 -13.96 -27.67 21.25
N ASP A 172 -14.94 -28.36 20.69
CA ASP A 172 -14.93 -29.82 20.66
C ASP A 172 -13.93 -30.29 19.60
N ILE A 173 -12.87 -30.95 20.04
CA ILE A 173 -11.75 -31.41 19.20
C ILE A 173 -12.25 -32.48 18.20
N GLN A 174 -13.38 -33.13 18.49
CA GLN A 174 -13.99 -34.15 17.62
C GLN A 174 -14.74 -33.58 16.40
N GLN A 175 -14.91 -32.27 16.28
CA GLN A 175 -15.54 -31.61 15.12
C GLN A 175 -14.54 -30.85 14.23
N ILE A 176 -13.24 -30.98 14.49
CA ILE A 176 -12.18 -30.39 13.67
C ILE A 176 -11.89 -31.35 12.51
N PRO A 177 -12.04 -30.95 11.23
CA PRO A 177 -11.64 -31.78 10.11
C PRO A 177 -10.14 -32.08 10.23
N THR A 178 -9.80 -33.36 10.36
CA THR A 178 -8.43 -33.84 10.18
C THR A 178 -8.19 -33.94 8.68
N ASP A 179 -7.43 -33.01 8.12
CA ASP A 179 -6.73 -33.21 6.85
C ASP A 179 -5.45 -34.03 7.07
#